data_AF-A0A6I1QSB4-F1
#
_entry.id   AF-A0A6I1QSB4-F1
#
_cell.length_a   1.000
_cell.length_b   1.000
_cell.length_c   1.000
_cell.angle_alpha   90.00
_cell.angle_beta   90.00
_cell.angle_gamma   90.00
#
_symmetry.space_group_name_H-M   'P 1'
#
loop_
_entity.id
_entity.type
_entity.pdbx_description
1 polymer ?
#
loop_
_entity_poly.entity_id
_entity_poly.type
_entity_poly.pdbx_seq_one_letter_code
_entity_poly.pdbx_strand_id
1 'polypeptide(L)'
;MSTTNSIERNVAIELMRVTEAAAMAAAPYMGRNQKKVSDGAAVDAMRKTLNSVDMDGVVVIGEGEKDEAPMLYIGERIGNGNPPLVDIAVDPIDGTRLLARGLPGAIATVALSGRGSMLKVPHEMVYMNKIAVGPTGKGVIDITAPPSRNLQVLARVKGVPVEELTVAALDRPRNEELIENARSVGARIKLFSDGDVAGAIASALPGESGVDLYIGIGGSPEAILAA
;
A
#
# COMPACT_ATOMS: atom_id res chain seq x y z
N MET A 1 44.17 10.04 -12.63
CA MET A 1 42.84 10.55 -12.27
C MET A 1 42.35 9.72 -11.11
N SER A 2 42.17 10.33 -9.94
CA SER A 2 41.77 9.62 -8.72
C SER A 2 40.35 9.10 -8.91
N THR A 3 40.18 7.78 -9.00
CA THR A 3 38.89 7.15 -8.81
C THR A 3 38.53 7.32 -7.34
N THR A 4 37.84 8.41 -7.00
CA THR A 4 37.09 8.48 -5.76
C THR A 4 36.15 7.29 -5.77
N ASN A 5 36.51 6.28 -4.97
CA ASN A 5 35.67 5.13 -4.69
C ASN A 5 34.52 5.65 -3.81
N SER A 6 33.57 6.34 -4.44
CA SER A 6 32.39 6.86 -3.74
C SER A 6 31.57 5.65 -3.33
N ILE A 7 31.28 5.55 -2.04
CA ILE A 7 30.33 4.56 -1.52
C ILE A 7 28.99 4.80 -2.26
N GLU A 8 28.61 3.87 -3.13
CA GLU A 8 27.36 3.96 -3.88
C GLU A 8 26.17 3.91 -2.91
N ARG A 9 25.27 4.90 -3.02
CA ARG A 9 24.03 4.89 -2.27
C ARG A 9 23.03 4.01 -2.98
N ASN A 10 22.43 3.09 -2.23
CA ASN A 10 21.37 2.23 -2.73
C ASN A 10 20.01 2.88 -2.45
N VAL A 11 19.32 3.31 -3.51
CA VAL A 11 18.00 3.96 -3.43
C VAL A 11 17.01 3.15 -2.60
N ALA A 12 17.03 1.80 -2.66
CA ALA A 12 16.13 0.98 -1.84
C ALA A 12 16.40 1.13 -0.33
N ILE A 13 17.66 1.27 0.09
CA ILE A 13 18.01 1.52 1.50
C ILE A 13 17.65 2.96 1.90
N GLU A 14 17.71 3.91 0.97
CA GLU A 14 17.24 5.27 1.23
C GLU A 14 15.72 5.33 1.39
N LEU A 15 14.95 4.58 0.58
CA LEU A 15 13.50 4.47 0.74
C LEU A 15 13.08 3.81 2.06
N MET A 16 13.86 2.85 2.57
CA MET A 16 13.66 2.32 3.93
C MET A 16 13.75 3.44 4.98
N ARG A 17 14.74 4.33 4.86
CA ARG A 17 14.87 5.48 5.78
C ARG A 17 13.72 6.48 5.65
N VAL A 18 13.16 6.61 4.45
CA VAL A 18 11.98 7.46 4.21
C VAL A 18 10.78 6.98 5.01
N THR A 19 10.47 5.68 4.96
CA THR A 19 9.34 5.11 5.72
C THR A 19 9.63 5.08 7.22
N GLU A 20 10.88 4.81 7.64
CA GLU A 20 11.30 4.93 9.04
C GLU A 20 11.10 6.35 9.58
N ALA A 21 11.54 7.38 8.84
CA ALA A 21 11.40 8.77 9.24
C ALA A 21 9.93 9.17 9.41
N ALA A 22 9.07 8.79 8.45
CA ALA A 22 7.63 9.05 8.51
C ALA A 22 6.98 8.35 9.72
N ALA A 23 7.23 7.05 9.90
CA ALA A 23 6.69 6.28 11.00
C ALA A 23 7.15 6.81 12.36
N MET A 24 8.43 7.14 12.51
CA MET A 24 8.99 7.71 13.74
C MET A 24 8.42 9.10 14.06
N ALA A 25 8.16 9.93 13.04
CA ALA A 25 7.55 11.24 13.24
C ALA A 25 6.07 11.14 13.65
N ALA A 26 5.35 10.12 13.16
CA ALA A 26 3.95 9.88 13.48
C ALA A 26 3.76 9.17 14.85
N ALA A 27 4.72 8.34 15.26
CA ALA A 27 4.61 7.49 16.45
C ALA A 27 4.24 8.21 17.76
N PRO A 28 4.74 9.43 18.08
CA PRO A 28 4.36 10.15 19.30
C PRO A 28 2.86 10.47 19.40
N TYR A 29 2.12 10.44 18.29
CA TYR A 29 0.69 10.74 18.22
C TYR A 29 -0.21 9.51 18.33
N MET A 30 0.38 8.30 18.40
CA MET A 30 -0.35 7.06 18.55
C MET A 30 -1.30 7.12 19.75
N GLY A 31 -2.58 6.82 19.52
CA GLY A 31 -3.62 6.79 20.57
C GLY A 31 -4.05 8.16 21.10
N ARG A 32 -3.62 9.28 20.48
CA ARG A 32 -3.97 10.64 20.94
C ARG A 32 -5.19 11.24 20.24
N ASN A 33 -5.82 10.51 19.32
CA ASN A 33 -6.94 10.95 18.50
C ASN A 33 -6.65 12.22 17.66
N GLN A 34 -5.39 12.41 17.26
CA GLN A 34 -4.90 13.58 16.52
C GLN A 34 -4.56 13.24 15.06
N LYS A 35 -5.55 12.74 14.30
CA LYS A 35 -5.36 12.24 12.92
C LYS A 35 -4.57 13.20 12.03
N LYS A 36 -5.03 14.45 11.91
CA LYS A 36 -4.41 15.45 11.01
C LYS A 36 -2.99 15.83 11.42
N VAL A 37 -2.71 15.83 12.73
CA VAL A 37 -1.40 16.23 13.25
C VAL A 37 -0.38 15.12 13.01
N SER A 38 -0.78 13.87 13.26
CA SER A 38 0.10 12.72 12.98
C SER A 38 0.42 12.62 11.50
N ASP A 39 -0.59 12.84 10.65
CA ASP A 39 -0.47 12.80 9.19
C ASP A 39 0.51 13.86 8.68
N GLY A 40 0.31 15.13 9.08
CA GLY A 40 1.22 16.21 8.73
C GLY A 40 2.66 15.95 9.18
N ALA A 41 2.86 15.40 10.39
CA ALA A 41 4.19 15.03 10.87
C ALA A 41 4.87 13.96 10.01
N ALA A 42 4.11 12.96 9.54
CA ALA A 42 4.61 11.93 8.64
C ALA A 42 4.94 12.50 7.25
N VAL A 43 4.04 13.32 6.68
CA VAL A 43 4.24 14.01 5.39
C VAL A 43 5.52 14.84 5.42
N ASP A 44 5.70 15.66 6.46
CA ASP A 44 6.87 16.52 6.64
C ASP A 44 8.17 15.70 6.66
N ALA A 45 8.21 14.65 7.48
CA ALA A 45 9.38 13.81 7.65
C ALA A 45 9.70 13.00 6.39
N MET A 46 8.67 12.42 5.76
CA MET A 46 8.76 11.68 4.52
C MET A 46 9.34 12.56 3.41
N ARG A 47 8.72 13.73 3.17
CA ARG A 47 9.15 14.67 2.12
C ARG A 47 10.57 15.16 2.32
N LYS A 48 10.92 15.54 3.56
CA LYS A 48 12.28 15.98 3.90
C LYS A 48 13.31 14.90 3.60
N THR A 49 13.00 13.65 3.90
CA THR A 49 13.91 12.52 3.67
C THR A 49 14.02 12.19 2.19
N LEU A 50 12.89 12.19 1.46
CA LEU A 50 12.85 11.98 0.01
C LEU A 50 13.70 13.01 -0.76
N ASN A 51 13.73 14.27 -0.32
CA ASN A 51 14.58 15.31 -0.94
C ASN A 51 16.09 15.02 -0.87
N SER A 52 16.52 14.09 -0.01
CA SER A 52 17.94 13.71 0.11
C SER A 52 18.35 12.50 -0.74
N VAL A 53 17.38 11.83 -1.36
CA VAL A 53 17.58 10.62 -2.16
C VAL A 53 18.13 11.00 -3.54
N ASP A 54 19.11 10.22 -4.03
CA ASP A 54 19.65 10.34 -5.39
C ASP A 54 18.61 9.85 -6.42
N MET A 55 17.72 10.76 -6.84
CA MET A 55 16.70 10.54 -7.87
C MET A 55 16.10 11.87 -8.41
N ASP A 56 15.61 11.84 -9.64
CA ASP A 56 14.66 12.80 -10.20
C ASP A 56 13.32 12.07 -10.18
N GLY A 57 12.59 12.26 -9.09
CA GLY A 57 11.29 11.68 -8.85
C GLY A 57 10.16 12.63 -9.18
N VAL A 58 9.04 12.08 -9.65
CA VAL A 58 7.76 12.78 -9.68
C VAL A 58 6.74 11.99 -8.89
N VAL A 59 6.06 12.67 -7.97
CA VAL A 59 4.94 12.11 -7.22
C VAL A 59 3.78 11.88 -8.18
N VAL A 60 3.42 10.62 -8.38
CA VAL A 60 2.28 10.20 -9.19
C VAL A 60 1.07 9.90 -8.32
N ILE A 61 1.31 9.39 -7.11
CA ILE A 61 0.31 9.16 -6.08
C ILE A 61 0.82 9.81 -4.78
N GLY A 62 0.01 10.64 -4.14
CA GLY A 62 0.39 11.31 -2.90
C GLY A 62 -0.82 11.89 -2.17
N GLU A 63 -0.60 12.94 -1.37
CA GLU A 63 -1.60 13.50 -0.43
C GLU A 63 -2.81 14.15 -1.11
N GLY A 64 -2.69 14.48 -2.40
CA GLY A 64 -3.77 15.07 -3.20
C GLY A 64 -3.26 15.99 -4.30
N GLU A 65 -4.17 16.77 -4.86
CA GLU A 65 -3.84 17.80 -5.84
C GLU A 65 -3.05 18.95 -5.21
N LYS A 66 -2.30 19.69 -6.03
CA LYS A 66 -1.44 20.79 -5.56
C LYS A 66 -2.19 21.88 -4.77
N ASP A 67 -3.45 22.12 -5.10
CA ASP A 67 -4.28 23.12 -4.44
C ASP A 67 -4.83 22.64 -3.09
N GLU A 68 -4.85 21.32 -2.86
CA GLU A 68 -5.40 20.67 -1.67
C GLU A 68 -4.30 20.18 -0.71
N ALA A 69 -3.12 19.85 -1.24
CA ALA A 69 -1.97 19.32 -0.51
C ALA A 69 -0.73 20.22 -0.71
N PRO A 70 -0.18 20.85 0.35
CA PRO A 70 0.99 21.72 0.24
C PRO A 70 2.30 20.94 -0.02
N MET A 71 2.29 19.63 0.22
CA MET A 71 3.45 18.73 0.17
C MET A 71 3.01 17.36 -0.31
N LEU A 72 3.91 16.66 -1.01
CA LEU A 72 3.66 15.36 -1.62
C LEU A 72 2.43 15.36 -2.53
N TYR A 73 2.19 16.49 -3.21
CA TYR A 73 1.08 16.62 -4.16
C TYR A 73 1.39 15.94 -5.49
N ILE A 74 0.35 15.56 -6.21
CA ILE A 74 0.48 14.93 -7.53
C ILE A 74 1.22 15.88 -8.49
N GLY A 75 2.31 15.40 -9.06
CA GLY A 75 3.20 16.16 -9.94
C GLY A 75 4.36 16.87 -9.23
N GLU A 76 4.48 16.79 -7.90
CA GLU A 76 5.64 17.33 -7.19
C GLU A 76 6.93 16.64 -7.65
N ARG A 77 7.96 17.44 -7.95
CA ARG A 77 9.32 16.93 -8.18
C ARG A 77 10.03 16.73 -6.85
N ILE A 78 10.57 15.54 -6.63
CA ILE A 78 11.18 15.15 -5.36
C ILE A 78 12.45 14.32 -5.57
N GLY A 79 13.33 14.31 -4.57
CA GLY A 79 14.72 13.87 -4.74
C GLY A 79 15.65 15.03 -5.05
N ASN A 80 16.94 14.76 -5.16
CA ASN A 80 17.94 15.77 -5.43
C ASN A 80 18.16 16.09 -6.92
N GLY A 81 17.40 15.44 -7.82
CA GLY A 81 17.42 15.68 -9.26
C GLY A 81 18.46 14.85 -10.03
N ASN A 82 19.27 14.03 -9.35
CA ASN A 82 20.17 13.10 -10.01
C ASN A 82 19.40 11.91 -10.61
N PRO A 83 19.94 11.19 -11.62
CA PRO A 83 19.35 9.92 -12.03
C PRO A 83 19.23 8.92 -10.85
N PRO A 84 18.26 7.99 -10.88
CA PRO A 84 17.36 7.67 -11.99
C PRO A 84 16.12 8.58 -12.09
N LEU A 85 15.49 8.57 -13.27
CA LEU A 85 14.17 9.17 -13.51
C LEU A 85 13.07 8.21 -13.07
N VAL A 86 12.28 8.61 -12.08
CA VAL A 86 11.34 7.70 -11.42
C VAL A 86 9.95 8.33 -11.22
N ASP A 87 8.94 7.47 -11.17
CA ASP A 87 7.62 7.78 -10.63
C ASP A 87 7.56 7.29 -9.18
N ILE A 88 6.90 8.05 -8.31
CA ILE A 88 6.80 7.77 -6.88
C ILE A 88 5.33 7.75 -6.46
N ALA A 89 4.97 6.74 -5.67
CA ALA A 89 3.75 6.71 -4.89
C ALA A 89 4.10 6.78 -3.41
N VAL A 90 3.38 7.61 -2.65
CA VAL A 90 3.53 7.72 -1.19
C VAL A 90 2.18 7.61 -0.51
N ASP A 91 2.19 6.94 0.63
CA ASP A 91 1.17 7.08 1.66
C ASP A 91 1.91 7.16 3.00
N PRO A 92 2.16 8.39 3.50
CA PRO A 92 2.86 8.62 4.75
C PRO A 92 2.26 7.86 5.94
N ILE A 93 0.94 7.67 5.97
CA ILE A 93 0.25 6.85 6.97
C ILE A 93 -0.98 6.16 6.36
N ASP A 94 -0.79 4.94 5.85
CA ASP A 94 -1.93 4.07 5.59
C ASP A 94 -2.55 3.69 6.95
N GLY A 95 -3.83 4.02 7.14
CA GLY A 95 -4.50 3.81 8.41
C GLY A 95 -4.28 4.93 9.44
N THR A 96 -4.27 6.20 9.02
CA THR A 96 -4.30 7.37 9.94
C THR A 96 -5.29 7.25 11.12
N ARG A 97 -6.48 6.64 10.90
CA ARG A 97 -7.46 6.37 11.96
C ARG A 97 -7.00 5.30 12.95
N LEU A 98 -6.30 4.27 12.48
CA LEU A 98 -5.71 3.23 13.31
C LEU A 98 -4.67 3.84 14.24
N LEU A 99 -3.73 4.62 13.69
CA LEU A 99 -2.70 5.31 14.48
C LEU A 99 -3.32 6.23 15.53
N ALA A 100 -4.23 7.11 15.12
CA ALA A 100 -4.87 8.07 16.02
C ALA A 100 -5.60 7.37 17.19
N ARG A 101 -6.11 6.16 16.98
CA ARG A 101 -6.82 5.35 18.00
C ARG A 101 -5.92 4.35 18.73
N GLY A 102 -4.64 4.23 18.36
CA GLY A 102 -3.73 3.24 18.95
C GLY A 102 -4.08 1.80 18.57
N LEU A 103 -4.68 1.60 17.40
CA LEU A 103 -5.01 0.29 16.85
C LEU A 103 -3.87 -0.22 15.97
N PRO A 104 -3.68 -1.55 15.87
CA PRO A 104 -2.66 -2.14 15.01
C PRO A 104 -2.98 -1.92 13.52
N GLY A 105 -1.95 -1.96 12.69
CA GLY A 105 -2.08 -2.01 11.22
C GLY A 105 -1.78 -0.69 10.49
N ALA A 106 -1.51 0.41 11.20
CA ALA A 106 -1.00 1.61 10.56
C ALA A 106 0.44 1.40 10.06
N ILE A 107 0.72 1.78 8.82
CA ILE A 107 2.05 1.68 8.20
C ILE A 107 2.39 2.94 7.41
N ALA A 108 3.68 3.23 7.23
CA ALA A 108 4.16 4.22 6.28
C ALA A 108 4.64 3.51 5.02
N THR A 109 4.24 3.99 3.84
CA THR A 109 4.55 3.31 2.57
C THR A 109 5.12 4.26 1.53
N VAL A 110 6.00 3.70 0.69
CA VAL A 110 6.53 4.35 -0.49
C VAL A 110 6.76 3.28 -1.55
N ALA A 111 6.42 3.59 -2.80
CA ALA A 111 6.75 2.79 -3.96
C ALA A 111 7.43 3.66 -5.02
N LEU A 112 8.35 3.04 -5.76
CA LEU A 112 9.14 3.69 -6.79
C LEU A 112 9.18 2.80 -8.03
N SER A 113 9.01 3.40 -9.20
CA SER A 113 9.09 2.71 -10.49
C SER A 113 9.79 3.58 -11.53
N GLY A 114 10.13 3.01 -12.69
CA GLY A 114 10.65 3.80 -13.80
C GLY A 114 9.67 4.90 -14.22
N ARG A 115 10.18 6.06 -14.63
CA ARG A 115 9.34 7.19 -15.09
C ARG A 115 8.30 6.75 -16.12
N GLY A 116 7.04 7.10 -15.89
CA GLY A 116 5.91 6.79 -16.77
C GLY A 116 5.38 5.35 -16.68
N SER A 117 5.92 4.51 -15.80
CA SER A 117 5.48 3.11 -15.65
C SER A 117 4.42 2.90 -14.58
N MET A 118 4.26 3.85 -13.66
CA MET A 118 3.22 3.80 -12.62
C MET A 118 1.88 4.23 -13.19
N LEU A 119 0.82 3.48 -12.92
CA LEU A 119 -0.54 3.85 -13.33
C LEU A 119 -0.95 5.14 -12.62
N LYS A 120 -1.30 6.15 -13.41
CA LYS A 120 -1.89 7.40 -12.90
C LYS A 120 -3.38 7.20 -12.74
N VAL A 121 -3.88 7.47 -11.54
CA VAL A 121 -5.31 7.39 -11.25
C VAL A 121 -5.90 8.80 -11.35
N PRO A 122 -6.95 9.02 -12.15
CA PRO A 122 -7.66 10.29 -12.15
C PRO A 122 -8.22 10.61 -10.76
N HIS A 123 -8.15 11.86 -10.33
CA HIS A 123 -8.58 12.26 -8.98
C HIS A 123 -10.07 11.95 -8.72
N GLU A 124 -10.91 11.87 -9.76
CA GLU A 124 -12.33 11.53 -9.60
C GLU A 124 -12.56 10.04 -9.29
N MET A 125 -11.57 9.18 -9.57
CA MET A 125 -11.64 7.74 -9.32
C MET A 125 -11.20 7.42 -7.90
N VAL A 126 -12.09 7.67 -6.94
CA VAL A 126 -11.81 7.51 -5.50
C VAL A 126 -11.67 6.04 -5.08
N TYR A 127 -12.42 5.12 -5.70
CA TYR A 127 -12.45 3.71 -5.32
C TYR A 127 -12.05 2.77 -6.45
N MET A 128 -11.39 1.67 -6.10
CA MET A 128 -10.99 0.59 -6.99
C MET A 128 -11.33 -0.78 -6.40
N ASN A 129 -11.81 -1.69 -7.24
CA ASN A 129 -11.93 -3.11 -6.91
C ASN A 129 -10.52 -3.72 -6.90
N LYS A 130 -10.19 -4.45 -5.83
CA LYS A 130 -8.88 -5.06 -5.61
C LYS A 130 -9.06 -6.57 -5.45
N ILE A 131 -8.17 -7.33 -6.09
CA ILE A 131 -7.90 -8.72 -5.77
C ILE A 131 -6.39 -8.90 -5.70
N ALA A 132 -5.87 -9.47 -4.62
CA ALA A 132 -4.44 -9.73 -4.46
C ALA A 132 -4.20 -11.13 -3.93
N VAL A 133 -3.13 -11.76 -4.42
CA VAL A 133 -2.73 -13.11 -4.06
C VAL A 133 -1.22 -13.23 -4.13
N GLY A 134 -0.65 -14.09 -3.28
CA GLY A 134 0.77 -14.40 -3.33
C GLY A 134 1.19 -15.22 -4.55
N PRO A 135 2.49 -15.55 -4.67
CA PRO A 135 3.07 -16.17 -5.87
C PRO A 135 2.35 -17.44 -6.35
N THR A 136 1.85 -18.27 -5.44
CA THR A 136 1.11 -19.50 -5.76
C THR A 136 -0.19 -19.25 -6.52
N GLY A 137 -0.84 -18.09 -6.31
CA GLY A 137 -2.07 -17.72 -7.00
C GLY A 137 -1.86 -16.84 -8.23
N LYS A 138 -0.61 -16.51 -8.58
CA LYS A 138 -0.31 -15.63 -9.71
C LYS A 138 -0.81 -16.24 -11.02
N GLY A 139 -1.62 -15.47 -11.76
CA GLY A 139 -2.14 -15.87 -13.07
C GLY A 139 -3.28 -16.89 -13.04
N VAL A 140 -3.75 -17.30 -11.85
CA VAL A 140 -4.88 -18.24 -11.72
C VAL A 140 -6.15 -17.62 -11.15
N ILE A 141 -6.06 -16.40 -10.62
CA ILE A 141 -7.20 -15.62 -10.14
C ILE A 141 -7.66 -14.59 -11.19
N ASP A 142 -8.93 -14.21 -11.11
CA ASP A 142 -9.58 -13.25 -12.01
C ASP A 142 -10.49 -12.32 -11.21
N ILE A 143 -10.24 -11.01 -11.30
CA ILE A 143 -11.04 -9.99 -10.59
C ILE A 143 -12.49 -9.90 -11.06
N THR A 144 -12.79 -10.37 -12.27
CA THR A 144 -14.13 -10.37 -12.84
C THR A 144 -14.94 -11.61 -12.44
N ALA A 145 -14.26 -12.63 -11.91
CA ALA A 145 -14.89 -13.83 -11.39
C ALA A 145 -15.37 -13.63 -9.93
N PRO A 146 -16.46 -14.32 -9.51
CA PRO A 146 -16.90 -14.26 -8.13
C PRO A 146 -15.84 -14.83 -7.17
N PRO A 147 -15.73 -14.31 -5.93
CA PRO A 147 -14.75 -14.79 -4.93
C PRO A 147 -14.73 -16.31 -4.74
N SER A 148 -15.90 -16.95 -4.70
CA SER A 148 -16.07 -18.41 -4.62
C SER A 148 -15.31 -19.17 -5.71
N ARG A 149 -15.33 -18.66 -6.95
CA ARG A 149 -14.59 -19.28 -8.06
C ARG A 149 -13.08 -19.14 -7.86
N ASN A 150 -12.61 -17.95 -7.52
CA ASN A 150 -11.19 -17.70 -7.24
C ASN A 150 -10.68 -18.58 -6.10
N LEU A 151 -11.47 -18.74 -5.04
CA LEU A 151 -11.12 -19.58 -3.89
C LEU A 151 -11.01 -21.06 -4.25
N GLN A 152 -11.94 -21.60 -5.04
CA GLN A 152 -11.87 -22.99 -5.52
C GLN A 152 -10.62 -23.24 -6.37
N VAL A 153 -10.26 -22.29 -7.24
CA VAL A 153 -9.05 -22.39 -8.07
C VAL A 153 -7.80 -22.30 -7.20
N LEU A 154 -7.75 -21.33 -6.28
CA LEU A 154 -6.62 -21.15 -5.38
C LEU A 154 -6.40 -22.37 -4.47
N ALA A 155 -7.47 -22.93 -3.91
CA ALA A 155 -7.46 -24.15 -3.11
C ALA A 155 -6.86 -25.33 -3.88
N ARG A 156 -7.29 -25.51 -5.14
CA ARG A 156 -6.77 -26.56 -6.02
C ARG A 156 -5.27 -26.40 -6.29
N VAL A 157 -4.79 -25.19 -6.56
CA VAL A 157 -3.36 -24.93 -6.82
C VAL A 157 -2.53 -25.11 -5.55
N LYS A 158 -3.06 -24.76 -4.39
CA LYS A 158 -2.41 -24.96 -3.08
C LYS A 158 -2.49 -26.41 -2.57
N GLY A 159 -3.39 -27.23 -3.11
CA GLY A 159 -3.60 -28.60 -2.64
C GLY A 159 -4.25 -28.69 -1.26
N VAL A 160 -5.08 -27.70 -0.91
CA VAL A 160 -5.77 -27.61 0.40
C VAL A 160 -7.29 -27.46 0.17
N PRO A 161 -8.14 -27.82 1.15
CA PRO A 161 -9.57 -27.50 1.10
C PRO A 161 -9.81 -25.98 1.16
N VAL A 162 -10.96 -25.51 0.64
CA VAL A 162 -11.29 -24.07 0.60
C VAL A 162 -11.44 -23.49 2.00
N GLU A 163 -11.90 -24.31 2.95
CA GLU A 163 -12.06 -24.01 4.37
C GLU A 163 -10.73 -23.71 5.08
N GLU A 164 -9.61 -24.13 4.48
CA GLU A 164 -8.28 -23.79 4.95
C GLU A 164 -7.77 -22.45 4.43
N LEU A 165 -8.46 -21.81 3.48
CA LEU A 165 -8.09 -20.50 2.97
C LEU A 165 -8.66 -19.37 3.84
N THR A 166 -7.86 -18.33 4.03
CA THR A 166 -8.26 -17.08 4.69
C THR A 166 -8.31 -15.93 3.68
N VAL A 167 -9.44 -15.25 3.60
CA VAL A 167 -9.65 -14.05 2.79
C VAL A 167 -9.56 -12.80 3.65
N ALA A 168 -8.70 -11.86 3.28
CA ALA A 168 -8.66 -10.53 3.84
C ALA A 168 -9.58 -9.57 3.08
N ALA A 169 -10.28 -8.70 3.80
CA ALA A 169 -11.09 -7.62 3.22
C ALA A 169 -11.24 -6.46 4.21
N LEU A 170 -11.52 -5.25 3.70
CA LEU A 170 -11.95 -4.14 4.56
C LEU A 170 -13.36 -4.38 5.10
N ASP A 171 -13.57 -4.14 6.39
CA ASP A 171 -14.87 -4.16 7.05
C ASP A 171 -15.68 -2.92 6.68
N ARG A 172 -16.41 -3.02 5.57
CA ARG A 172 -17.24 -1.95 5.00
C ARG A 172 -18.49 -2.55 4.37
N PRO A 173 -19.65 -1.87 4.44
CA PRO A 173 -20.88 -2.35 3.81
C PRO A 173 -20.73 -2.69 2.32
N ARG A 174 -19.95 -1.89 1.59
CA ARG A 174 -19.66 -2.11 0.16
C ARG A 174 -18.93 -3.42 -0.17
N ASN A 175 -18.35 -4.09 0.84
CA ASN A 175 -17.64 -5.35 0.67
C ASN A 175 -18.45 -6.55 1.15
N GLU A 176 -19.63 -6.35 1.75
CA GLU A 176 -20.42 -7.43 2.35
C GLU A 176 -20.77 -8.53 1.35
N GLU A 177 -21.18 -8.18 0.13
CA GLU A 177 -21.50 -9.16 -0.91
C GLU A 177 -20.29 -10.03 -1.27
N LEU A 178 -19.10 -9.43 -1.40
CA LEU A 178 -17.86 -10.15 -1.70
C LEU A 178 -17.47 -11.08 -0.54
N ILE A 179 -17.64 -10.61 0.70
CA ILE A 179 -17.36 -11.36 1.92
C ILE A 179 -18.32 -12.55 2.05
N GLU A 180 -19.61 -12.35 1.84
CA GLU A 180 -20.61 -13.42 1.89
C GLU A 180 -20.40 -14.44 0.76
N ASN A 181 -20.01 -13.99 -0.44
CA ASN A 181 -19.65 -14.90 -1.51
C ASN A 181 -18.47 -15.81 -1.13
N ALA A 182 -17.44 -15.27 -0.47
CA ALA A 182 -16.32 -16.05 0.05
C ALA A 182 -16.74 -17.01 1.19
N ARG A 183 -17.58 -16.55 2.14
CA ARG A 183 -18.13 -17.38 3.22
C ARG A 183 -18.98 -18.55 2.71
N SER A 184 -19.70 -18.35 1.60
CA SER A 184 -20.60 -19.38 1.03
C SER A 184 -19.88 -20.67 0.61
N VAL A 185 -18.56 -20.62 0.37
CA VAL A 185 -17.72 -21.78 0.05
C VAL A 185 -16.84 -22.23 1.23
N GLY A 186 -17.09 -21.70 2.43
CA GLY A 186 -16.44 -22.14 3.67
C GLY A 186 -15.11 -21.44 4.00
N ALA A 187 -14.64 -20.49 3.19
CA ALA A 187 -13.39 -19.78 3.46
C ALA A 187 -13.50 -18.91 4.73
N ARG A 188 -12.39 -18.80 5.46
CA ARG A 188 -12.28 -17.92 6.64
C ARG A 188 -12.14 -16.47 6.19
N ILE A 189 -12.62 -15.52 7.00
CA ILE A 189 -12.52 -14.09 6.72
C ILE A 189 -11.69 -13.39 7.79
N LYS A 190 -10.70 -12.60 7.39
CA LYS A 190 -9.92 -11.69 8.24
C LYS A 190 -10.26 -10.26 7.86
N LEU A 191 -11.02 -9.58 8.73
CA LEU A 191 -11.46 -8.22 8.47
C LEU A 191 -10.45 -7.17 8.94
N PHE A 192 -10.24 -6.17 8.11
CA PHE A 192 -9.42 -4.99 8.41
C PHE A 192 -10.33 -3.77 8.55
N SER A 193 -10.18 -3.00 9.63
CA SER A 193 -11.02 -1.81 9.81
C SER A 193 -10.56 -0.64 8.94
N ASP A 194 -9.27 -0.53 8.64
CA ASP A 194 -8.62 0.36 7.67
C ASP A 194 -7.32 -0.34 7.22
N GLY A 195 -6.55 0.26 6.30
CA GLY A 195 -5.24 -0.28 5.94
C GLY A 195 -5.31 -1.33 4.84
N ASP A 196 -5.80 -0.97 3.66
CA ASP A 196 -5.92 -1.97 2.57
C ASP A 196 -4.62 -2.23 1.81
N VAL A 197 -3.61 -1.36 1.91
CA VAL A 197 -2.26 -1.67 1.41
C VAL A 197 -1.68 -2.84 2.20
N ALA A 198 -1.69 -2.74 3.52
CA ALA A 198 -1.25 -3.80 4.42
C ALA A 198 -2.06 -5.09 4.22
N GLY A 199 -3.39 -4.95 4.05
CA GLY A 199 -4.29 -6.07 3.79
C GLY A 199 -3.98 -6.82 2.48
N ALA A 200 -3.66 -6.09 1.41
CA ALA A 200 -3.29 -6.67 0.13
C ALA A 200 -1.91 -7.35 0.19
N ILE A 201 -0.90 -6.66 0.74
CA ILE A 201 0.46 -7.21 0.92
C ILE A 201 0.44 -8.48 1.76
N ALA A 202 -0.43 -8.57 2.78
CA ALA A 202 -0.56 -9.75 3.61
C ALA A 202 -0.80 -11.03 2.77
N SER A 203 -1.55 -10.96 1.67
CA SER A 203 -1.80 -12.12 0.79
C SER A 203 -0.54 -12.63 0.07
N ALA A 204 0.51 -11.80 0.00
CA ALA A 204 1.79 -12.10 -0.64
C ALA A 204 2.90 -12.51 0.34
N LEU A 205 2.60 -12.62 1.64
CA LEU A 205 3.53 -13.03 2.70
C LEU A 205 3.15 -14.43 3.25
N PRO A 206 3.38 -15.51 2.48
CA PRO A 206 2.97 -16.85 2.88
C PRO A 206 3.71 -17.30 4.15
N GLY A 207 2.96 -17.91 5.07
CA GLY A 207 3.48 -18.44 6.34
C GLY A 207 3.53 -17.41 7.49
N GLU A 208 3.58 -16.12 7.20
CA GLU A 208 3.64 -15.06 8.21
C GLU A 208 2.27 -14.44 8.50
N SER A 209 1.50 -14.11 7.46
CA SER A 209 0.28 -13.32 7.60
C SER A 209 -0.99 -14.14 7.91
N GLY A 210 -0.97 -15.42 7.53
CA GLY A 210 -2.14 -16.32 7.50
C GLY A 210 -3.23 -15.90 6.52
N VAL A 211 -2.95 -15.01 5.57
CA VAL A 211 -3.87 -14.52 4.53
C VAL A 211 -3.51 -15.15 3.20
N ASP A 212 -4.51 -15.72 2.52
CA ASP A 212 -4.33 -16.40 1.23
C ASP A 212 -4.77 -15.55 0.05
N LEU A 213 -5.74 -14.67 0.24
CA LEU A 213 -6.35 -13.84 -0.79
C LEU A 213 -6.82 -12.53 -0.15
N TYR A 214 -6.62 -11.39 -0.81
CA TYR A 214 -7.30 -10.14 -0.47
C TYR A 214 -8.37 -9.85 -1.52
N ILE A 215 -9.57 -9.45 -1.09
CA ILE A 215 -10.64 -8.96 -1.97
C ILE A 215 -11.29 -7.70 -1.39
N GLY A 216 -11.78 -6.81 -2.25
CA GLY A 216 -12.69 -5.76 -1.83
C GLY A 216 -12.53 -4.46 -2.59
N ILE A 217 -13.33 -3.48 -2.19
CA ILE A 217 -13.37 -2.13 -2.74
C ILE A 217 -12.68 -1.18 -1.77
N GLY A 218 -11.59 -0.59 -2.24
CA GLY A 218 -10.65 0.21 -1.48
C GLY A 218 -10.28 1.51 -2.18
N GLY A 219 -9.44 2.33 -1.57
CA GLY A 219 -8.96 3.57 -2.20
C GLY A 219 -8.11 3.26 -3.43
N SER A 220 -8.30 4.02 -4.51
CA SER A 220 -7.56 3.80 -5.76
C SER A 220 -6.07 4.10 -5.65
N PRO A 221 -5.62 5.19 -4.97
CA PRO A 221 -4.20 5.43 -4.68
C PRO A 221 -3.49 4.23 -4.03
N GLU A 222 -4.10 3.67 -3.00
CA GLU A 222 -3.61 2.54 -2.23
C GLU A 222 -3.61 1.25 -3.06
N ALA A 223 -4.44 1.17 -4.11
CA ALA A 223 -4.40 0.07 -5.07
C ALA A 223 -3.08 0.05 -5.84
N ILE A 224 -2.57 1.23 -6.21
CA ILE A 224 -1.32 1.37 -6.96
C ILE A 224 -0.11 1.07 -6.06
N LEU A 225 -0.16 1.50 -4.79
CA LEU A 225 0.87 1.17 -3.81
C LEU A 225 0.98 -0.34 -3.54
N ALA A 226 -0.16 -1.04 -3.56
CA ALA A 226 -0.20 -2.48 -3.29
C ALA A 226 0.20 -3.37 -4.48
N ALA A 227 0.15 -2.85 -5.71
CA ALA A 227 0.40 -3.59 -6.96
C ALA A 227 1.88 -3.59 -7.35
#